data_AF-A0A350BYF0-F1
#
_entry.id   AF-A0A350BYF0-F1
#
_cell.length_a   1.000
_cell.length_b   1.000
_cell.length_c   1.000
_cell.angle_alpha   90.00
_cell.angle_beta   90.00
_cell.angle_gamma   90.00
#
_symmetry.space_group_name_H-M   'P 1'
#
loop_
_entity.id
_entity.type
_entity.pdbx_description
1 polymer ?
#
loop_
_entity_poly.entity_id
_entity_poly.type
_entity_poly.pdbx_seq_one_letter_code
_entity_poly.pdbx_strand_id
1 'polypeptide(L)'
;MSDIRKLSEVRAEIDAIDSKIRNLLMERMDCSYDVARAKIGSGDLTIYRPDREEEILRRLGNGISEDRKAEYLAMVRKIMEISRMYQYGMIYDNCEEVSEKLFAGIRIPDNASRVKLRLTRPNRPNSMSAILSMIGDYGYNMERMEQVEEETESGTVTFDLTIIGDLNDIHMKKLMYQLSMESSGFRILEVL
;
A
#
# COMPACT_ATOMS: atom_id res chain seq x y z
N MET A 1 -32.46 -16.16 29.10
CA MET A 1 -31.21 -16.66 28.47
C MET A 1 -31.23 -16.15 27.04
N SER A 2 -30.23 -15.38 26.63
CA SER A 2 -30.09 -14.94 25.22
C SER A 2 -29.99 -16.19 24.34
N ASP A 3 -30.86 -16.30 23.34
CA ASP A 3 -30.90 -17.43 22.43
C ASP A 3 -29.62 -17.40 21.57
N ILE A 4 -28.70 -18.34 21.84
CA ILE A 4 -27.41 -18.41 21.15
C ILE A 4 -27.67 -19.01 19.77
N ARG A 5 -27.57 -18.17 18.73
CA ARG A 5 -27.69 -18.60 17.33
C ARG A 5 -26.75 -19.78 17.05
N LYS A 6 -27.20 -20.74 16.24
CA LYS A 6 -26.34 -21.87 15.87
C LYS A 6 -25.19 -21.37 14.99
N LEU A 7 -24.00 -21.88 15.22
CA LEU A 7 -22.80 -21.49 14.46
C LEU A 7 -22.98 -21.66 12.94
N SER A 8 -23.69 -22.68 12.50
CA SER A 8 -23.99 -22.92 11.08
C SER A 8 -24.84 -21.81 10.46
N GLU A 9 -25.81 -21.29 11.21
CA GLU A 9 -26.68 -20.20 10.75
C GLU A 9 -25.88 -18.89 10.63
N VAL A 10 -25.01 -18.62 11.61
CA VAL A 10 -24.11 -17.46 11.59
C VAL A 10 -23.13 -17.53 10.42
N ARG A 11 -22.55 -18.71 10.13
CA ARG A 11 -21.64 -18.90 8.99
C ARG A 11 -22.35 -18.69 7.65
N ALA A 12 -23.56 -19.22 7.49
CA ALA A 12 -24.34 -19.00 6.28
C ALA A 12 -24.67 -17.51 6.04
N GLU A 13 -24.91 -16.75 7.12
CA GLU A 13 -25.09 -15.30 7.02
C GLU A 13 -23.79 -14.59 6.62
N ILE A 14 -22.64 -14.99 7.17
CA ILE A 14 -21.32 -14.47 6.78
C ILE A 14 -21.07 -14.71 5.28
N ASP A 15 -21.28 -15.93 4.78
CA ASP A 15 -21.06 -16.25 3.36
C ASP A 15 -21.92 -15.37 2.42
N ALA A 16 -23.15 -15.07 2.84
CA ALA A 16 -24.05 -14.17 2.11
C ALA A 16 -23.56 -12.70 2.15
N ILE A 17 -23.02 -12.26 3.29
CA ILE A 17 -22.43 -10.93 3.45
C ILE A 17 -21.14 -10.81 2.62
N ASP A 18 -20.25 -11.80 2.67
CA ASP A 18 -18.99 -11.82 1.92
C ASP A 18 -19.23 -11.73 0.42
N SER A 19 -20.29 -12.36 -0.07
CA SER A 19 -20.70 -12.23 -1.47
C SER A 19 -21.09 -10.80 -1.84
N LYS A 20 -21.78 -10.07 -0.94
CA LYS A 20 -22.10 -8.65 -1.14
C LYS A 20 -20.86 -7.77 -1.04
N ILE A 21 -19.98 -8.05 -0.08
CA ILE A 21 -18.70 -7.34 0.09
C ILE A 21 -17.86 -7.46 -1.17
N ARG A 22 -17.73 -8.68 -1.73
CA ARG A 22 -17.03 -8.91 -2.99
C ARG A 22 -17.55 -8.03 -4.12
N ASN A 23 -18.87 -7.99 -4.33
CA ASN A 23 -19.45 -7.18 -5.41
C ASN A 23 -19.13 -5.69 -5.20
N LEU A 24 -19.31 -5.17 -3.99
CA LEU A 24 -19.01 -3.78 -3.65
C LEU A 24 -17.51 -3.45 -3.78
N LEU A 25 -16.62 -4.38 -3.45
CA LEU A 25 -15.18 -4.20 -3.61
C LEU A 25 -14.75 -4.20 -5.08
N MET A 26 -15.40 -4.98 -5.94
CA MET A 26 -15.15 -4.95 -7.39
C MET A 26 -15.63 -3.63 -7.99
N GLU A 27 -16.84 -3.17 -7.66
CA GLU A 27 -17.32 -1.84 -8.08
C GLU A 27 -16.39 -0.70 -7.62
N ARG A 28 -15.86 -0.80 -6.39
CA ARG A 28 -14.88 0.14 -5.87
C ARG A 28 -13.54 0.04 -6.61
N MET A 29 -13.16 -1.15 -7.08
CA MET A 29 -11.95 -1.34 -7.88
C MET A 29 -12.10 -0.68 -9.26
N ASP A 30 -13.27 -0.77 -9.88
CA ASP A 30 -13.58 -0.06 -11.14
C ASP A 30 -13.47 1.46 -10.95
N CYS A 31 -13.95 1.99 -9.82
CA CYS A 31 -13.70 3.40 -9.48
C CYS A 31 -12.20 3.72 -9.33
N SER A 32 -11.40 2.79 -8.81
CA SER A 32 -9.95 2.98 -8.66
C SER A 32 -9.26 2.98 -10.03
N TYR A 33 -9.71 2.12 -10.95
CA TYR A 33 -9.30 2.10 -12.36
C TYR A 33 -9.54 3.45 -13.03
N ASP A 34 -10.75 4.00 -12.90
CA ASP A 34 -11.12 5.28 -13.50
C ASP A 34 -10.29 6.44 -12.94
N VAL A 35 -10.00 6.43 -11.64
CA VAL A 35 -9.09 7.41 -11.02
C VAL A 35 -7.69 7.33 -11.63
N ALA A 36 -7.11 6.12 -11.79
CA ALA A 36 -5.79 5.97 -12.42
C ALA A 36 -5.81 6.47 -13.86
N ARG A 37 -6.84 6.13 -14.64
CA ARG A 37 -7.02 6.62 -16.02
C ARG A 37 -7.08 8.14 -16.09
N ALA A 38 -7.86 8.77 -15.22
CA ALA A 38 -7.97 10.23 -15.15
C ALA A 38 -6.63 10.90 -14.80
N LYS A 39 -5.89 10.32 -13.85
CA LYS A 39 -4.58 10.79 -13.38
C LYS A 39 -3.50 10.69 -14.45
N ILE A 40 -3.46 9.57 -15.17
CA ILE A 40 -2.60 9.39 -16.35
C ILE A 40 -2.94 10.43 -17.41
N GLY A 41 -4.23 10.58 -17.75
CA GLY A 41 -4.69 11.52 -18.76
C GLY A 41 -4.42 12.99 -18.43
N SER A 42 -4.39 13.35 -17.13
CA SER A 42 -4.07 14.70 -16.68
C SER A 42 -2.59 14.95 -16.42
N GLY A 43 -1.75 13.91 -16.42
CA GLY A 43 -0.34 13.97 -16.03
C GLY A 43 -0.06 14.18 -14.54
N ASP A 44 -1.09 14.23 -13.68
CA ASP A 44 -0.90 14.24 -12.23
C ASP A 44 -0.85 12.80 -11.73
N LEU A 45 0.35 12.22 -11.65
CA LEU A 45 0.53 10.83 -11.22
C LEU A 45 0.43 10.64 -9.69
N THR A 46 0.02 11.67 -8.93
CA THR A 46 -0.12 11.60 -7.48
C THR A 46 -1.38 10.83 -7.09
N ILE A 47 -1.19 9.61 -6.56
CA ILE A 47 -2.25 8.75 -6.03
C ILE A 47 -2.39 8.91 -4.51
N TYR A 48 -1.30 8.75 -3.76
CA TYR A 48 -1.34 8.86 -2.30
C TYR A 48 -1.48 10.31 -1.84
N ARG A 49 -2.57 10.59 -1.12
CA ARG A 49 -2.84 11.89 -0.48
C ARG A 49 -3.24 11.66 0.97
N PRO A 50 -2.30 11.78 1.93
CA PRO A 50 -2.55 11.40 3.32
C PRO A 50 -3.66 12.23 3.99
N ASP A 51 -3.76 13.51 3.65
CA ASP A 51 -4.83 14.42 4.08
C ASP A 51 -6.21 13.93 3.60
N ARG A 52 -6.29 13.49 2.35
CA ARG A 52 -7.53 12.95 1.78
C ARG A 52 -7.94 11.65 2.45
N GLU A 53 -6.99 10.76 2.75
CA GLU A 53 -7.26 9.49 3.44
C GLU A 53 -7.69 9.71 4.88
N GLU A 54 -7.07 10.64 5.59
CA GLU A 54 -7.47 11.03 6.94
C GLU A 54 -8.90 11.58 6.97
N GLU A 55 -9.27 12.40 5.99
CA GLU A 55 -10.65 12.88 5.85
C GLU A 55 -11.65 11.75 5.55
N ILE A 56 -11.26 10.77 4.71
CA ILE A 56 -12.09 9.59 4.44
C ILE A 56 -12.30 8.78 5.72
N LEU A 57 -11.24 8.52 6.50
CA LEU A 57 -11.31 7.79 7.76
C LEU A 57 -12.18 8.52 8.78
N ARG A 58 -12.03 9.83 8.91
CA ARG A 58 -12.85 10.67 9.80
C ARG A 58 -14.33 10.59 9.42
N ARG A 59 -14.64 10.76 8.14
CA ARG A 59 -16.01 10.72 7.62
C ARG A 59 -16.64 9.34 7.80
N LEU A 60 -15.94 8.27 7.43
CA LEU A 60 -16.47 6.91 7.49
C LEU A 60 -16.54 6.37 8.92
N GLY A 61 -15.66 6.83 9.80
CA GLY A 61 -15.72 6.52 11.23
C GLY A 61 -16.84 7.24 11.96
N ASN A 62 -17.47 8.26 11.35
CA ASN A 62 -18.58 8.98 11.99
C ASN A 62 -19.83 8.09 12.03
N GLY A 63 -20.44 7.95 13.20
CA GLY A 63 -21.62 7.12 13.41
C GLY A 63 -21.34 5.62 13.61
N ILE A 64 -20.07 5.20 13.56
CA ILE A 64 -19.67 3.85 13.96
C ILE A 64 -19.54 3.81 15.48
N SER A 65 -20.07 2.76 16.11
CA SER A 65 -20.00 2.59 17.56
C SER A 65 -18.55 2.41 18.04
N GLU A 66 -18.20 3.01 19.18
CA GLU A 66 -16.80 3.04 19.67
C GLU A 66 -16.23 1.63 19.95
N ASP A 67 -17.08 0.64 20.24
CA ASP A 67 -16.69 -0.76 20.44
C ASP A 67 -16.29 -1.50 19.15
N ARG A 68 -16.52 -0.91 17.96
CA ARG A 68 -16.22 -1.52 16.65
C ARG A 68 -15.45 -0.61 15.70
N LYS A 69 -15.22 0.63 16.11
CA LYS A 69 -14.69 1.69 15.26
C LYS A 69 -13.26 1.43 14.83
N ALA A 70 -12.43 0.91 15.74
CA ALA A 70 -11.02 0.64 15.45
C ALA A 70 -10.87 -0.43 14.35
N GLU A 71 -11.64 -1.52 14.46
CA GLU A 71 -11.68 -2.64 13.52
C GLU A 71 -12.22 -2.19 12.15
N TYR A 72 -13.30 -1.40 12.15
CA TYR A 72 -13.85 -0.85 10.93
C TYR A 72 -12.85 0.04 10.20
N LEU A 73 -12.20 0.97 10.91
CA LEU A 73 -11.21 1.86 10.31
C LEU A 73 -9.96 1.12 9.82
N ALA A 74 -9.59 0.00 10.46
CA ALA A 74 -8.52 -0.87 9.96
C ALA A 74 -8.87 -1.49 8.60
N MET A 75 -10.11 -1.98 8.43
CA MET A 75 -10.59 -2.48 7.13
C MET A 75 -10.59 -1.37 6.07
N VAL A 76 -11.07 -0.17 6.41
CA VAL A 76 -11.08 0.97 5.48
C VAL A 76 -9.66 1.34 5.03
N ARG A 77 -8.68 1.38 5.94
CA ARG A 77 -7.27 1.62 5.58
C ARG A 77 -6.75 0.59 4.58
N LYS A 78 -6.97 -0.71 4.84
CA LYS A 78 -6.51 -1.78 3.95
C LYS A 78 -7.16 -1.70 2.56
N ILE A 79 -8.45 -1.37 2.51
CA ILE A 79 -9.17 -1.13 1.25
C ILE A 79 -8.54 0.03 0.45
N MET A 80 -8.11 1.10 1.11
CA MET A 80 -7.40 2.20 0.44
C MET A 80 -5.99 1.78 -0.01
N GLU A 81 -5.23 1.07 0.82
CA GLU A 81 -3.90 0.54 0.48
C GLU A 81 -3.93 -0.33 -0.79
N ILE A 82 -4.87 -1.28 -0.88
CA ILE A 82 -5.03 -2.16 -2.04
C ILE A 82 -5.44 -1.38 -3.29
N SER A 83 -6.30 -0.36 -3.16
CA SER A 83 -6.62 0.53 -4.29
C SER A 83 -5.37 1.22 -4.83
N ARG A 84 -4.53 1.76 -3.95
CA ARG A 84 -3.30 2.44 -4.37
C ARG A 84 -2.36 1.47 -5.08
N MET A 85 -2.20 0.26 -4.56
CA MET A 85 -1.43 -0.80 -5.23
C MET A 85 -1.91 -1.02 -6.67
N TYR A 86 -3.23 -1.18 -6.86
CA TYR A 86 -3.79 -1.36 -8.20
C TYR A 86 -3.54 -0.16 -9.11
N GLN A 87 -3.74 1.06 -8.60
CA GLN A 87 -3.56 2.32 -9.34
C GLN A 87 -2.09 2.56 -9.73
N TYR A 88 -1.14 2.34 -8.82
CA TYR A 88 0.29 2.45 -9.13
C TYR A 88 0.74 1.39 -10.13
N GLY A 89 0.22 0.17 -10.03
CA GLY A 89 0.46 -0.87 -11.02
C GLY A 89 0.03 -0.42 -12.42
N MET A 90 -1.16 0.17 -12.55
CA MET A 90 -1.65 0.72 -13.82
C MET A 90 -0.79 1.87 -14.35
N ILE A 91 -0.43 2.83 -13.49
CA ILE A 91 0.42 3.96 -13.90
C ILE A 91 1.77 3.44 -14.40
N TYR A 92 2.38 2.51 -13.66
CA TYR A 92 3.65 1.90 -14.05
C TYR A 92 3.57 1.23 -15.43
N ASP A 93 2.49 0.50 -15.71
CA ASP A 93 2.29 -0.18 -17.00
C ASP A 93 2.02 0.78 -18.18
N ASN A 94 1.56 2.01 -17.92
CA ASN A 94 1.09 2.94 -18.96
C ASN A 94 1.97 4.18 -19.12
N CYS A 95 2.96 4.38 -18.26
CA CYS A 95 3.83 5.56 -18.27
C CYS A 95 5.31 5.14 -18.22
N GLU A 96 5.93 4.95 -19.39
CA GLU A 96 7.33 4.49 -19.52
C GLU A 96 8.32 5.36 -18.73
N GLU A 97 8.09 6.68 -18.71
CA GLU A 97 8.93 7.65 -17.98
C GLU A 97 9.06 7.36 -16.48
N VAL A 98 8.09 6.64 -15.88
CA VAL A 98 8.14 6.24 -14.47
C VAL A 98 9.31 5.30 -14.26
N SER A 99 9.43 4.27 -15.11
CA SER A 99 10.50 3.29 -15.00
C SER A 99 11.87 3.94 -15.29
N GLU A 100 11.94 4.79 -16.32
CA GLU A 100 13.18 5.47 -16.69
C GLU A 100 13.73 6.33 -15.55
N LYS A 101 12.87 7.13 -14.91
CA LYS A 101 13.27 8.00 -13.80
C LYS A 101 13.62 7.21 -12.55
N LEU A 102 12.81 6.20 -12.20
CA LEU A 102 12.97 5.44 -10.97
C LEU A 102 14.26 4.62 -10.95
N PHE A 103 14.65 4.07 -12.10
CA PHE A 103 15.82 3.20 -12.24
C PHE A 103 17.00 3.86 -12.96
N ALA A 104 16.96 5.18 -13.15
CA ALA A 104 18.03 5.94 -13.78
C ALA A 104 19.37 5.72 -13.05
N GLY A 105 20.37 5.23 -13.76
CA GLY A 105 21.71 4.99 -13.22
C GLY A 105 21.84 3.77 -12.30
N ILE A 106 20.79 2.96 -12.16
CA ILE A 106 20.83 1.71 -11.38
C ILE A 106 21.26 0.56 -12.29
N ARG A 107 22.34 -0.12 -11.91
CA ARG A 107 22.73 -1.39 -12.55
C ARG A 107 21.91 -2.52 -11.95
N ILE A 108 21.20 -3.26 -12.79
CA ILE A 108 20.39 -4.42 -12.39
C ILE A 108 21.06 -5.69 -12.92
N PRO A 109 21.66 -6.54 -12.06
CA PRO A 109 22.19 -7.83 -12.47
C PRO A 109 21.08 -8.79 -12.91
N ASP A 110 21.39 -9.74 -13.81
CA ASP A 110 20.43 -10.75 -14.29
C ASP A 110 20.06 -11.78 -13.21
N ASN A 111 20.87 -11.92 -12.17
CA ASN A 111 20.72 -12.89 -11.09
C ASN A 111 20.44 -12.24 -9.72
N ALA A 112 19.89 -11.03 -9.73
CA ALA A 112 19.52 -10.33 -8.51
C ALA A 112 18.49 -11.13 -7.72
N SER A 113 18.71 -11.22 -6.42
CA SER A 113 17.87 -11.91 -5.44
C SER A 113 17.46 -11.03 -4.27
N ARG A 114 18.08 -9.86 -4.13
CA ARG A 114 17.75 -8.88 -3.09
C ARG A 114 17.81 -7.45 -3.62
N VAL A 115 16.96 -6.61 -3.06
CA VAL A 115 16.97 -5.17 -3.28
C VAL A 115 17.11 -4.47 -1.93
N LYS A 116 18.20 -3.70 -1.77
CA LYS A 116 18.40 -2.84 -0.62
C LYS A 116 17.96 -1.42 -0.96
N LEU A 117 17.13 -0.83 -0.11
CA LEU A 117 16.59 0.50 -0.32
C LEU A 117 16.55 1.30 0.97
N ARG A 118 16.47 2.62 0.84
CA ARG A 118 16.25 3.58 1.92
C ARG A 118 14.94 4.32 1.68
N LEU A 119 14.19 4.58 2.75
CA LEU A 119 13.01 5.45 2.71
C LEU A 119 12.75 6.11 4.06
N THR A 120 12.00 7.21 4.04
CA THR A 120 11.62 7.98 5.22
C THR A 120 10.10 8.06 5.34
N ARG A 121 9.58 7.92 6.56
CA ARG A 121 8.14 8.02 6.87
C ARG A 121 7.90 8.87 8.12
N PRO A 122 6.69 9.44 8.27
CA PRO A 122 6.29 10.05 9.54
C PRO A 122 6.32 9.02 10.68
N ASN A 123 6.86 9.39 11.83
CA ASN A 123 6.90 8.57 13.03
C ASN A 123 5.54 8.60 13.75
N ARG A 124 4.57 7.87 13.21
CA ARG A 124 3.20 7.78 13.74
C ARG A 124 2.61 6.39 13.52
N PRO A 125 1.53 6.02 14.25
CA PRO A 125 0.90 4.71 14.08
C PRO A 125 0.55 4.40 12.62
N ASN A 126 0.75 3.14 12.23
CA ASN A 126 0.56 2.58 10.89
C ASN A 126 1.61 2.96 9.82
N SER A 127 2.50 3.94 10.04
CA SER A 127 3.51 4.31 9.03
C SER A 127 4.45 3.15 8.69
N MET A 128 4.93 2.42 9.70
CA MET A 128 5.81 1.26 9.50
C MET A 128 5.06 0.03 9.00
N SER A 129 3.91 -0.29 9.58
CA SER A 129 3.12 -1.45 9.17
C SER A 129 2.64 -1.33 7.73
N ALA A 130 2.40 -0.10 7.23
CA ALA A 130 2.06 0.13 5.83
C ALA A 130 3.18 -0.31 4.87
N ILE A 131 4.46 -0.09 5.23
CA ILE A 131 5.60 -0.58 4.43
C ILE A 131 5.57 -2.10 4.33
N LEU A 132 5.40 -2.77 5.47
CA LEU A 132 5.35 -4.24 5.52
C LEU A 132 4.13 -4.79 4.77
N SER A 133 2.98 -4.14 4.92
CA SER A 133 1.74 -4.42 4.19
C SER A 133 1.97 -4.33 2.69
N MET A 134 2.58 -3.24 2.20
CA MET A 134 2.92 -3.05 0.79
C MET A 134 3.83 -4.17 0.28
N ILE A 135 4.95 -4.45 0.96
CA ILE A 135 5.89 -5.49 0.53
C ILE A 135 5.19 -6.86 0.42
N GLY A 136 4.37 -7.21 1.43
CA GLY A 136 3.62 -8.45 1.45
C GLY A 136 2.51 -8.53 0.41
N ASP A 137 1.83 -7.42 0.11
CA ASP A 137 0.76 -7.37 -0.90
C ASP A 137 1.27 -7.62 -2.32
N TYR A 138 2.52 -7.23 -2.61
CA TYR A 138 3.20 -7.60 -3.85
C TYR A 138 3.79 -9.01 -3.84
N GLY A 139 3.66 -9.76 -2.74
CA GLY A 139 4.11 -11.14 -2.62
C GLY A 139 5.60 -11.30 -2.27
N TYR A 140 6.25 -10.26 -1.76
CA TYR A 140 7.66 -10.31 -1.38
C TYR A 140 7.84 -10.46 0.12
N ASN A 141 9.01 -10.97 0.51
CA ASN A 141 9.42 -11.05 1.90
C ASN A 141 10.50 -10.02 2.21
N MET A 142 10.48 -9.50 3.42
CA MET A 142 11.51 -8.59 3.92
C MET A 142 12.55 -9.39 4.71
N GLU A 143 13.82 -9.26 4.36
CA GLU A 143 14.93 -9.91 5.06
C GLU A 143 15.41 -9.06 6.24
N ARG A 144 15.52 -7.75 6.04
CA ARG A 144 16.07 -6.83 7.04
C ARG A 144 15.37 -5.48 7.00
N MET A 145 15.15 -4.90 8.16
CA MET A 145 14.69 -3.52 8.35
C MET A 145 15.47 -2.90 9.50
N GLU A 146 16.16 -1.80 9.22
CA GLU A 146 17.03 -1.12 10.18
C GLU A 146 16.71 0.38 10.19
N GLN A 147 16.39 0.92 11.36
CA GLN A 147 16.27 2.37 11.53
C GLN A 147 17.66 2.99 11.45
N VAL A 148 17.84 3.96 10.55
CA VAL A 148 19.12 4.62 10.35
C VAL A 148 19.16 6.03 10.92
N GLU A 149 17.99 6.69 11.00
CA GLU A 149 17.88 8.07 11.47
C GLU A 149 16.48 8.32 12.03
N GLU A 150 16.39 9.17 13.05
CA GLU A 150 15.15 9.71 13.59
C GLU A 150 15.29 11.22 13.72
N GLU A 151 14.44 11.95 13.01
CA GLU A 151 14.40 13.41 13.05
C GLU A 151 13.21 13.83 13.91
N THR A 152 13.50 14.25 15.14
CA THR A 152 12.48 14.54 16.16
C THR A 152 11.71 15.82 15.86
N GLU A 153 12.32 16.82 15.23
CA GLU A 153 11.65 18.08 14.91
C GLU A 153 10.59 17.90 13.82
N SER A 154 10.92 17.14 12.78
CA SER A 154 9.97 16.83 11.69
C SER A 154 9.05 15.65 12.03
N GLY A 155 9.34 14.91 13.10
CA GLY A 155 8.62 13.69 13.47
C GLY A 155 8.72 12.62 12.38
N THR A 156 9.91 12.42 11.81
CA THR A 156 10.15 11.43 10.76
C THR A 156 11.23 10.43 11.14
N VAL A 157 11.18 9.26 10.52
CA VAL A 157 12.12 8.17 10.75
C VAL A 157 12.52 7.57 9.40
N THR A 158 13.81 7.32 9.23
CA THR A 158 14.41 6.76 8.02
C THR A 158 14.86 5.33 8.26
N PHE A 159 14.57 4.46 7.30
CA PHE A 159 14.91 3.04 7.35
C PHE A 159 15.70 2.60 6.12
N ASP A 160 16.65 1.68 6.36
CA ASP A 160 17.18 0.80 5.32
C ASP A 160 16.45 -0.54 5.36
N LEU A 161 15.94 -0.97 4.21
CA LEU A 161 15.26 -2.23 4.02
C LEU A 161 16.06 -3.13 3.08
N THR A 162 15.97 -4.43 3.29
CA THR A 162 16.42 -5.45 2.33
C THR A 162 15.25 -6.37 2.03
N ILE A 163 14.80 -6.37 0.78
CA ILE A 163 13.68 -7.18 0.30
C ILE A 163 14.24 -8.35 -0.51
N ILE A 164 13.71 -9.55 -0.27
CA ILE A 164 14.05 -10.75 -1.03
C ILE A 164 13.23 -10.74 -2.33
N GLY A 165 13.92 -10.69 -3.47
CA GLY A 165 13.32 -10.72 -4.79
C GLY A 165 14.22 -10.10 -5.87
N ASP A 166 13.92 -10.42 -7.11
CA ASP A 166 14.62 -9.90 -8.29
C ASP A 166 14.01 -8.56 -8.73
N LEU A 167 14.84 -7.53 -8.91
CA LEU A 167 14.38 -6.24 -9.42
C LEU A 167 13.95 -6.29 -10.89
N ASN A 168 14.29 -7.33 -11.64
CA ASN A 168 13.78 -7.53 -12.99
C ASN A 168 12.29 -7.92 -13.03
N ASP A 169 11.76 -8.47 -11.93
CA ASP A 169 10.34 -8.79 -11.80
C ASP A 169 9.48 -7.52 -11.90
N ILE A 170 8.45 -7.56 -12.73
CA ILE A 170 7.51 -6.46 -12.92
C ILE A 170 6.79 -6.07 -11.63
N HIS A 171 6.46 -7.03 -10.77
CA HIS A 171 5.82 -6.77 -9.49
C HIS A 171 6.78 -6.07 -8.52
N MET A 172 8.06 -6.43 -8.52
CA MET A 172 9.09 -5.74 -7.72
C MET A 172 9.27 -4.31 -8.19
N LYS A 173 9.28 -4.07 -9.50
CA LYS A 173 9.36 -2.71 -10.05
C LYS A 173 8.16 -1.85 -9.66
N LYS A 174 6.95 -2.41 -9.70
CA LYS A 174 5.72 -1.74 -9.25
C LYS A 174 5.74 -1.45 -7.75
N LEU A 175 6.24 -2.37 -6.93
CA LEU A 175 6.47 -2.14 -5.50
C LEU A 175 7.45 -0.99 -5.27
N MET A 176 8.59 -0.96 -5.99
CA MET A 176 9.55 0.15 -5.90
C MET A 176 8.90 1.48 -6.25
N TYR A 177 8.06 1.49 -7.29
CA TYR A 177 7.34 2.68 -7.68
C TYR A 177 6.38 3.15 -6.58
N GLN A 178 5.54 2.27 -6.05
CA GLN A 178 4.63 2.64 -4.95
C GLN A 178 5.39 3.12 -3.70
N LEU A 179 6.45 2.43 -3.29
CA LEU A 179 7.28 2.84 -2.17
C LEU A 179 7.90 4.22 -2.39
N SER A 180 8.33 4.51 -3.63
CA SER A 180 8.88 5.83 -4.00
C SER A 180 7.85 6.95 -3.96
N MET A 181 6.59 6.67 -4.31
CA MET A 181 5.52 7.66 -4.34
C MET A 181 4.91 7.91 -2.97
N GLU A 182 4.94 6.92 -2.09
CA GLU A 182 4.36 7.03 -0.75
C GLU A 182 5.37 7.43 0.34
N SER A 183 6.68 7.39 0.06
CA SER A 183 7.75 7.72 1.01
C SER A 183 8.56 8.92 0.56
N SER A 184 9.05 9.72 1.51
CA SER A 184 10.12 10.68 1.22
C SER A 184 11.48 9.97 1.26
N GLY A 185 12.50 10.58 0.68
CA GLY A 185 13.87 10.07 0.76
C GLY A 185 14.10 8.70 0.10
N PHE A 186 13.15 8.20 -0.71
CA PHE A 186 13.25 6.89 -1.33
C PHE A 186 14.47 6.80 -2.25
N ARG A 187 15.31 5.78 -2.04
CA ARG A 187 16.45 5.46 -2.90
C ARG A 187 16.72 3.96 -2.87
N ILE A 188 17.00 3.39 -4.04
CA ILE A 188 17.59 2.04 -4.12
C ILE A 188 19.08 2.21 -3.85
N LEU A 189 19.58 1.50 -2.83
CA LEU A 189 20.97 1.57 -2.41
C LEU A 189 21.82 0.54 -3.15
N GLU A 190 21.28 -0.67 -3.32
CA GLU A 190 22.00 -1.80 -3.90
C GLU A 190 21.03 -2.84 -4.46
N VAL A 191 21.44 -3.52 -5.54
CA VAL A 191 20.74 -4.66 -6.14
C VAL A 191 21.72 -5.82 -6.15
N LEU A 192 21.38 -6.89 -5.42
CA LEU A 192 22.28 -7.99 -5.04
C LEU A 192 21.82 -9.32 -5.61
#